data_AF-A0A6B3F9E7-F1
#
_entry.id   AF-A0A6B3F9E7-F1
#
_cell.length_a   1.000
_cell.length_b   1.000
_cell.length_c   1.000
_cell.angle_alpha   90.00
_cell.angle_beta   90.00
_cell.angle_gamma   90.00
#
_symmetry.space_group_name_H-M   'P 1'
#
loop_
_entity.id
_entity.type
_entity.pdbx_description
1 polymer ?
#
loop_
_entity_poly.entity_id
_entity_poly.type
_entity_poly.pdbx_seq_one_letter_code
_entity_poly.pdbx_strand_id
1 'polypeptide(L)'
;MERVGAPLSRTSKRYLEQRLQHYGIDVSHFRPCELPARAPVLYSREALTEAVAGARSLREVGERLGLPDGDIPYSHVRRRLEHFGIDSSHLSHKGAPAAFASEDEVRDAVAGARSAAEALRALGHEVNTHTRRQLRNACERHSIST
;
A
#
# COMPACT_ATOMS: atom_id res chain seq x y z
N MET A 1 21.14 -20.03 5.53
CA MET A 1 20.32 -18.87 5.98
C MET A 1 19.77 -19.07 7.39
N GLU A 2 19.33 -20.27 7.76
CA GLU A 2 18.86 -20.60 9.12
C GLU A 2 19.86 -20.26 10.23
N ARG A 3 21.16 -20.57 10.04
CA ARG A 3 22.21 -20.27 11.03
C ARG A 3 22.50 -18.79 11.25
N VAL A 4 22.00 -17.88 10.39
CA VAL A 4 22.23 -16.43 10.47
C VAL A 4 20.97 -15.70 10.96
N GLY A 5 19.88 -16.43 11.24
CA GLY A 5 18.61 -15.84 11.69
C GLY A 5 17.90 -14.96 10.65
N ALA A 6 18.37 -14.96 9.40
CA ALA A 6 17.77 -14.18 8.33
C ALA A 6 16.52 -14.89 7.78
N PRO A 7 15.44 -14.17 7.45
CA PRO A 7 14.23 -14.78 6.92
C PRO A 7 14.50 -15.47 5.59
N LEU A 8 14.01 -16.71 5.46
CA LEU A 8 14.07 -17.52 4.24
C LEU A 8 13.09 -16.97 3.20
N SER A 9 13.50 -15.91 2.50
CA SER A 9 12.71 -15.26 1.45
C SER A 9 13.45 -15.22 0.11
N ARG A 10 12.70 -15.12 -1.00
CA ARG A 10 13.29 -14.88 -2.34
C ARG A 10 14.16 -13.63 -2.37
N THR A 11 13.75 -12.58 -1.66
CA THR A 11 14.49 -11.31 -1.60
C THR A 11 15.81 -11.46 -0.86
N SER A 12 15.78 -12.11 0.31
CA SER A 12 16.99 -12.40 1.09
C SER A 12 17.95 -13.27 0.29
N LYS A 13 17.44 -14.34 -0.36
CA LYS A 13 18.24 -15.24 -1.20
C LYS A 13 18.92 -14.48 -2.34
N ARG A 14 18.15 -13.71 -3.11
CA ARG A 14 18.66 -12.92 -4.24
C ARG A 14 19.70 -11.90 -3.80
N TYR A 15 19.45 -11.20 -2.70
CA TYR A 15 20.41 -10.25 -2.14
C TYR A 15 21.72 -10.94 -1.78
N LEU A 16 21.66 -12.08 -1.08
CA LEU A 16 22.85 -12.83 -0.71
C LEU A 16 23.62 -13.33 -1.94
N GLU A 17 22.94 -13.89 -2.94
CA GLU A 17 23.55 -14.34 -4.21
C GLU A 17 24.29 -13.18 -4.91
N GLN A 18 23.66 -12.01 -5.01
CA GLN A 18 24.28 -10.81 -5.58
C GLN A 18 25.53 -10.37 -4.79
N ARG A 19 25.48 -10.42 -3.45
CA ARG A 19 26.61 -10.02 -2.61
C ARG A 19 27.77 -11.03 -2.69
N LEU A 20 27.48 -12.32 -2.72
CA LEU A 20 28.50 -13.37 -2.86
C LEU A 20 29.21 -13.27 -4.22
N GLN A 21 28.44 -13.05 -5.29
CA GLN A 21 29.01 -12.82 -6.62
C GLN A 21 29.87 -11.56 -6.66
N HIS A 22 29.40 -10.46 -6.05
CA HIS A 22 30.15 -9.22 -5.98
C HIS A 22 31.52 -9.38 -5.30
N TYR A 23 31.60 -10.21 -4.25
CA TYR A 23 32.86 -10.51 -3.56
C TYR A 23 33.66 -11.68 -4.18
N GLY A 24 33.18 -12.27 -5.29
CA GLY A 24 33.85 -13.38 -5.95
C GLY A 24 33.91 -14.67 -5.11
N ILE A 25 32.99 -14.83 -4.16
CA ILE A 25 32.94 -16.01 -3.30
C ILE A 25 32.30 -17.15 -4.08
N ASP A 26 33.08 -18.21 -4.34
CA ASP A 26 32.56 -19.41 -5.00
C ASP A 26 31.55 -20.12 -4.10
N VAL A 27 30.36 -20.31 -4.64
CA VAL A 27 29.22 -20.96 -3.99
C VAL A 27 28.68 -22.15 -4.77
N SER A 28 29.40 -22.58 -5.82
CA SER A 28 29.02 -23.71 -6.67
C SER A 28 28.93 -25.04 -5.90
N HIS A 29 29.71 -25.17 -4.83
CA HIS A 29 29.71 -26.34 -3.95
C HIS A 29 28.53 -26.37 -2.97
N PHE A 30 27.77 -25.28 -2.82
CA PHE A 30 26.58 -25.29 -1.98
C PHE A 30 25.45 -26.04 -2.66
N ARG A 31 24.78 -26.92 -1.90
CA ARG A 31 23.53 -27.52 -2.36
C ARG A 31 22.47 -26.43 -2.57
N PRO A 32 21.72 -26.44 -3.69
CA PRO A 32 20.65 -25.49 -3.91
C PRO A 32 19.67 -25.51 -2.73
N CYS A 33 19.54 -24.38 -2.05
CA CYS A 33 18.51 -24.20 -1.05
C CYS A 33 17.18 -24.00 -1.78
N GLU A 34 16.32 -25.00 -1.72
CA GLU A 34 14.94 -24.92 -2.18
C GLU A 34 14.17 -24.03 -1.21
N LEU A 35 13.65 -22.93 -1.72
CA LEU A 35 12.69 -22.12 -0.95
C LEU A 35 11.35 -22.87 -0.97
N PRO A 36 10.59 -22.87 0.14
CA PRO A 36 9.26 -23.44 0.13
C PRO A 36 8.46 -22.80 -1.00
N ALA A 37 7.80 -23.63 -1.81
CA ALA A 37 6.92 -23.15 -2.86
C ALA A 37 5.81 -22.33 -2.19
N ARG A 38 5.79 -21.02 -2.42
CA ARG A 38 4.66 -20.19 -2.03
C ARG A 38 3.47 -20.69 -2.86
N ALA A 39 2.46 -21.23 -2.19
CA ALA A 39 1.22 -21.56 -2.86
C ALA A 39 0.77 -20.31 -3.64
N PRO A 40 0.53 -20.41 -4.96
CA PRO A 40 -0.01 -19.28 -5.70
C PRO A 40 -1.32 -18.90 -5.01
N VAL A 41 -1.46 -17.63 -4.62
CA VAL A 41 -2.75 -17.14 -4.13
C VAL A 41 -3.66 -17.08 -5.35
N LEU A 42 -4.36 -18.18 -5.60
CA LEU A 42 -5.28 -18.32 -6.71
C LEU A 42 -6.59 -17.68 -6.30
N TYR A 43 -6.72 -16.38 -6.55
CA TYR A 43 -8.04 -15.78 -6.59
C TYR A 43 -8.77 -16.33 -7.81
N SER A 44 -9.90 -17.00 -7.58
CA SER A 44 -10.83 -17.34 -8.65
C SER A 44 -11.42 -16.06 -9.24
N ARG A 45 -11.81 -16.10 -10.51
CA ARG A 45 -12.41 -14.95 -11.19
C ARG A 45 -13.70 -14.53 -10.48
N GLU A 46 -14.45 -15.51 -10.00
CA GLU A 46 -15.73 -15.36 -9.32
C GLU A 46 -15.54 -14.59 -8.00
N ALA A 47 -14.59 -15.01 -7.16
CA ALA A 47 -14.30 -14.35 -5.90
C ALA A 47 -13.84 -12.89 -6.08
N LEU A 48 -13.02 -12.62 -7.10
CA LEU A 48 -12.63 -11.25 -7.44
C LEU A 48 -13.81 -10.41 -7.93
N THR A 49 -14.68 -10.98 -8.75
CA THR A 49 -15.82 -10.25 -9.32
C THR A 49 -16.81 -9.86 -8.22
N GLU A 50 -17.12 -10.78 -7.32
CA GLU A 50 -18.00 -10.54 -6.17
C GLU A 50 -17.40 -9.48 -5.22
N ALA A 51 -16.12 -9.63 -4.87
CA ALA A 51 -15.43 -8.69 -4.01
C ALA A 51 -15.38 -7.28 -4.60
N VAL A 52 -15.15 -7.17 -5.91
CA VAL A 52 -15.11 -5.88 -6.63
C VAL A 52 -16.51 -5.26 -6.78
N ALA A 53 -17.54 -6.05 -7.04
CA ALA A 53 -18.92 -5.54 -7.15
C ALA A 53 -19.42 -4.94 -5.84
N GLY A 54 -19.03 -5.51 -4.70
CA GLY A 54 -19.40 -4.99 -3.39
C GLY A 54 -18.53 -3.84 -2.88
N ALA A 55 -17.37 -3.58 -3.48
CA ALA A 55 -16.37 -2.67 -2.96
C ALA A 55 -16.31 -1.33 -3.67
N ARG A 56 -16.01 -0.28 -2.91
CA ARG A 56 -15.72 1.07 -3.44
C ARG A 56 -14.23 1.42 -3.38
N SER A 57 -13.43 0.56 -2.76
CA SER A 57 -11.98 0.74 -2.64
C SER A 57 -11.26 -0.60 -2.69
N LEU A 58 -9.98 -0.56 -3.06
CA LEU A 58 -9.15 -1.77 -3.12
C LEU A 58 -8.86 -2.37 -1.73
N ARG A 59 -8.97 -1.56 -0.67
CA ARG A 59 -8.93 -2.02 0.73
C ARG A 59 -10.15 -2.88 1.04
N GLU A 60 -11.34 -2.38 0.71
CA GLU A 60 -12.60 -3.13 0.87
C GLU A 60 -12.63 -4.41 0.03
N VAL A 61 -11.99 -4.42 -1.16
CA VAL A 61 -11.79 -5.66 -1.94
C VAL A 61 -10.94 -6.65 -1.15
N GLY A 62 -9.85 -6.19 -0.54
CA GLY A 62 -8.99 -7.02 0.32
C GLY A 62 -9.74 -7.63 1.50
N GLU A 63 -10.49 -6.80 2.23
CA GLU A 63 -11.32 -7.24 3.37
C GLU A 63 -12.33 -8.32 2.96
N ARG A 64 -13.02 -8.14 1.82
CA ARG A 64 -13.98 -9.11 1.29
C ARG A 64 -13.35 -10.42 0.82
N LEU A 65 -12.09 -10.38 0.40
CA LEU A 65 -11.31 -11.58 0.08
C LEU A 65 -10.73 -12.26 1.33
N GLY A 66 -11.03 -11.76 2.54
CA GLY A 66 -10.51 -12.29 3.80
C GLY A 66 -9.03 -12.01 4.00
N LEU A 67 -8.48 -11.00 3.32
CA LEU A 67 -7.08 -10.65 3.39
C LEU A 67 -6.85 -9.68 4.55
N PRO A 68 -5.90 -9.96 5.46
CA PRO A 68 -5.54 -9.03 6.50
C PRO A 68 -4.93 -7.76 5.90
N ASP A 69 -5.24 -6.61 6.52
CA ASP A 69 -4.72 -5.31 6.12
C ASP A 69 -3.19 -5.33 6.04
N GLY A 70 -2.65 -5.05 4.85
CA GLY A 70 -1.22 -4.89 4.61
C GLY A 70 -0.46 -6.15 4.16
N ASP A 71 -1.10 -7.32 4.13
CA ASP A 71 -0.40 -8.59 3.83
C ASP A 71 -0.20 -8.82 2.32
N ILE A 72 -1.02 -8.16 1.48
CA ILE A 72 -0.91 -8.23 0.03
C ILE A 72 -0.76 -6.85 -0.58
N PRO A 73 0.27 -6.64 -1.43
CA PRO A 73 0.38 -5.42 -2.21
C PRO A 73 -0.86 -5.26 -3.09
N TYR A 74 -1.55 -4.13 -2.94
CA TYR A 74 -2.65 -3.72 -3.81
C TYR A 74 -2.33 -3.81 -5.31
N SER A 75 -1.05 -3.66 -5.69
CA SER A 75 -0.57 -3.88 -7.05
C SER A 75 -0.77 -5.31 -7.55
N HIS A 76 -0.68 -6.32 -6.68
CA HIS A 76 -0.91 -7.71 -7.03
C HIS A 76 -2.40 -7.96 -7.33
N VAL A 77 -3.30 -7.42 -6.50
CA VAL A 77 -4.75 -7.50 -6.71
C VAL A 77 -5.11 -6.82 -8.04
N ARG A 78 -4.61 -5.60 -8.28
CA ARG A 78 -4.85 -4.87 -9.54
C ARG A 78 -4.40 -5.65 -10.78
N ARG A 79 -3.19 -6.23 -10.74
CA ARG A 79 -2.67 -7.06 -11.84
C ARG A 79 -3.56 -8.29 -12.08
N ARG A 80 -4.17 -8.84 -11.03
CA ARG A 80 -5.08 -9.97 -11.15
C ARG A 80 -6.43 -9.56 -11.74
N LEU A 81 -6.95 -8.39 -11.38
CA LEU A 81 -8.17 -7.82 -11.99
C LEU A 81 -7.96 -7.55 -13.49
N GLU A 82 -6.84 -6.93 -13.86
CA GLU A 82 -6.46 -6.70 -15.25
C GLU A 82 -6.32 -8.01 -16.03
N HIS A 83 -5.72 -9.04 -15.42
CA HIS A 83 -5.58 -10.36 -16.03
C HIS A 83 -6.93 -11.03 -16.35
N PHE A 84 -7.93 -10.83 -15.51
CA PHE A 84 -9.27 -11.39 -15.71
C PHE A 84 -10.24 -10.47 -16.45
N GLY A 85 -9.79 -9.26 -16.84
CA GLY A 85 -10.62 -8.26 -17.51
C GLY A 85 -11.81 -7.79 -16.66
N ILE A 86 -11.66 -7.79 -15.32
CA ILE A 86 -12.70 -7.34 -14.40
C ILE A 86 -12.64 -5.81 -14.35
N ASP A 87 -13.77 -5.15 -14.64
CA ASP A 87 -13.85 -3.69 -14.52
C ASP A 87 -13.65 -3.29 -13.05
N SER A 88 -12.67 -2.42 -12.83
CA SER A 88 -12.30 -1.90 -11.52
C SER A 88 -12.26 -0.37 -11.53
N SER A 89 -12.84 0.28 -12.54
CA SER A 89 -12.84 1.74 -12.68
C SER A 89 -13.68 2.44 -11.62
N HIS A 90 -14.69 1.76 -11.06
CA HIS A 90 -15.47 2.26 -9.93
C HIS A 90 -14.73 2.16 -8.59
N LEU A 91 -13.63 1.39 -8.53
CA LEU A 91 -12.79 1.35 -7.33
C LEU A 91 -12.00 2.64 -7.22
N SER A 92 -12.17 3.35 -6.11
CA SER A 92 -11.39 4.54 -5.84
C SER A 92 -9.89 4.19 -5.80
N HIS A 93 -9.12 4.72 -6.75
CA HIS A 93 -7.68 4.51 -6.89
C HIS A 93 -6.86 5.02 -5.71
N LYS A 94 -7.45 5.90 -4.91
CA LYS A 94 -6.96 6.30 -3.61
C LYS A 94 -7.94 5.68 -2.63
N GLY A 95 -7.47 4.88 -1.68
CA GLY A 95 -8.21 4.71 -0.43
C GLY A 95 -8.36 6.11 0.14
N ALA A 96 -9.41 6.82 -0.28
CA ALA A 96 -9.67 8.16 0.14
C ALA A 96 -9.90 7.98 1.65
N PRO A 97 -9.02 8.53 2.50
CA PRO A 97 -9.36 8.59 3.91
C PRO A 97 -10.74 9.23 3.97
N ALA A 98 -11.61 8.73 4.84
CA ALA A 98 -12.82 9.46 5.25
C ALA A 98 -12.44 10.94 5.33
N ALA A 99 -13.16 11.79 4.58
CA ALA A 99 -12.72 13.13 4.20
C ALA A 99 -11.91 13.77 5.34
N PHE A 100 -10.61 13.99 5.09
CA PHE A 100 -9.62 14.42 6.09
C PHE A 100 -10.13 15.58 6.97
N ALA A 101 -10.90 16.47 6.35
CA ALA A 101 -11.81 17.43 6.95
C ALA A 101 -12.78 17.88 5.84
N SER A 102 -13.88 18.53 6.21
CA SER A 102 -14.74 19.20 5.22
C SER A 102 -14.00 20.38 4.57
N GLU A 103 -14.45 20.81 3.38
CA GLU A 103 -13.83 21.95 2.69
C GLU A 103 -13.83 23.22 3.58
N ASP A 104 -14.93 23.44 4.27
CA ASP A 104 -15.12 24.61 5.15
C ASP A 104 -14.19 24.54 6.37
N GLU A 105 -14.05 23.36 6.98
CA GLU A 105 -13.11 23.15 8.09
C GLU A 105 -11.65 23.39 7.66
N VAL A 106 -11.24 22.90 6.48
CA VAL A 106 -9.89 23.12 5.96
C VAL A 106 -9.66 24.60 5.69
N ARG A 107 -10.64 25.30 5.10
CA ARG A 107 -10.55 26.73 4.81
C ARG A 107 -10.40 27.56 6.08
N ASP A 108 -11.23 27.32 7.09
CA ASP A 108 -11.20 28.05 8.35
C ASP A 108 -9.91 27.79 9.13
N ALA A 109 -9.46 26.53 9.16
CA ALA A 109 -8.22 26.15 9.83
C ALA A 109 -6.97 26.75 9.15
N VAL A 110 -6.94 26.82 7.82
CA VAL A 110 -5.81 27.42 7.08
C VAL A 110 -5.84 28.94 7.20
N ALA A 111 -7.00 29.58 7.10
CA ALA A 111 -7.13 31.04 7.22
C ALA A 111 -6.73 31.57 8.60
N GLY A 112 -6.98 30.79 9.67
CA GLY A 112 -6.60 31.15 11.05
C GLY A 112 -5.16 30.79 11.43
N ALA A 113 -4.45 29.99 10.61
CA ALA A 113 -3.16 29.44 10.97
C ALA A 113 -1.99 30.14 10.28
N ARG A 114 -0.89 30.34 11.01
CA ARG A 114 0.37 30.85 10.45
C ARG A 114 1.30 29.73 9.98
N SER A 115 0.87 28.47 10.13
CA SER A 115 1.64 27.30 9.71
C SER A 115 0.77 26.08 9.50
N ALA A 116 1.23 25.15 8.65
CA ALA A 116 0.56 23.86 8.45
C ALA A 116 0.42 23.06 9.76
N ALA A 117 1.33 23.21 10.73
CA ALA A 117 1.21 22.54 12.02
C ALA A 117 0.06 23.11 12.86
N GLU A 118 -0.15 24.42 12.81
CA GLU A 118 -1.22 25.11 13.50
C GLU A 118 -2.58 24.79 12.88
N ALA A 119 -2.68 24.77 11.55
CA ALA A 119 -3.88 24.32 10.85
C ALA A 119 -4.25 22.86 11.20
N LEU A 120 -3.26 21.95 11.24
CA LEU A 120 -3.47 20.56 11.65
C LEU A 120 -3.98 20.43 13.08
N ARG A 121 -3.43 21.22 14.02
CA ARG A 121 -3.90 21.23 15.42
C ARG A 121 -5.31 21.79 15.54
N ALA A 122 -5.65 22.83 14.78
CA ALA A 122 -7.01 23.38 14.73
C ALA A 122 -8.04 22.35 14.21
N LEU A 123 -7.62 21.48 13.28
CA LEU A 123 -8.42 20.35 12.80
C LEU A 123 -8.43 19.13 13.74
N GLY A 124 -7.75 19.19 14.89
CA GLY A 124 -7.68 18.08 15.85
C GLY A 124 -6.78 16.92 15.41
N HIS A 125 -5.95 17.11 14.38
CA HIS A 125 -5.06 16.07 13.86
C HIS A 125 -3.67 16.11 14.49
N GLU A 126 -3.09 14.93 14.74
CA GLU A 126 -1.69 14.81 15.12
C GLU A 126 -0.78 15.29 13.98
N VAL A 127 0.28 16.03 14.31
CA VAL A 127 1.20 16.59 13.31
C VAL A 127 2.25 15.55 12.92
N ASN A 128 2.05 14.87 11.78
CA ASN A 128 3.00 13.90 11.22
C ASN A 128 3.12 14.06 9.69
N THR A 129 4.01 13.29 9.06
CA THR A 129 4.25 13.37 7.61
C THR A 129 3.00 13.03 6.80
N HIS A 130 2.17 12.12 7.31
CA HIS A 130 0.94 11.68 6.65
C HIS A 130 -0.15 12.75 6.71
N THR A 131 -0.44 13.31 7.88
CA THR A 131 -1.45 14.37 8.06
C THR A 131 -1.06 15.66 7.36
N ARG A 132 0.23 16.00 7.32
CA ARG A 132 0.73 17.11 6.49
C ARG A 132 0.48 16.91 4.99
N ARG A 133 0.70 15.69 4.49
CA ARG A 133 0.41 15.35 3.10
C ARG A 133 -1.09 15.38 2.83
N GLN A 134 -1.92 14.93 3.77
CA GLN A 134 -3.38 15.01 3.65
C GLN A 134 -3.87 16.46 3.60
N LEU A 135 -3.39 17.34 4.49
CA LEU A 135 -3.72 18.77 4.47
C LEU A 135 -3.32 19.42 3.14
N ARG A 136 -2.12 19.12 2.62
CA ARG A 136 -1.67 19.62 1.30
C ARG A 136 -2.62 19.16 0.18
N ASN A 137 -2.92 17.87 0.11
CA ASN A 137 -3.83 17.34 -0.90
C ASN A 137 -5.23 17.95 -0.79
N ALA A 138 -5.70 18.24 0.44
CA ALA A 138 -6.97 18.92 0.67
C ALA A 138 -6.94 20.36 0.14
N CYS A 139 -5.89 21.13 0.46
CA CYS A 139 -5.72 22.50 -0.06
C CYS A 139 -5.64 22.51 -1.60
N GLU A 140 -4.89 21.59 -2.21
CA GLU A 140 -4.80 21.43 -3.67
C GLU A 140 -6.16 21.07 -4.29
N ARG A 141 -6.94 20.22 -3.63
CA ARG A 141 -8.28 19.81 -4.11
C ARG A 141 -9.28 20.96 -4.07
N HIS A 142 -9.19 21.83 -3.06
CA HIS A 142 -10.12 22.94 -2.84
C HIS A 142 -9.60 24.29 -3.35
N SER A 143 -8.44 24.31 -4.03
CA SER A 143 -7.79 25.53 -4.55
C SER A 143 -7.64 26.64 -3.50
N ILE A 144 -7.38 26.26 -2.25
CA ILE A 144 -7.23 27.21 -1.14
C ILE A 144 -5.80 27.78 -1.21
N SER A 145 -5.67 29.10 -1.39
CA SER A 145 -4.37 29.77 -1.36
C SER A 145 -3.77 29.63 0.04
N THR A 146 -2.62 28.98 0.12
CA THR A 146 -1.87 28.73 1.37
C THR A 146 -1.12 29.97 1.82
#